data_AF-A0A2T7HBP1-F1
#
_entry.id   AF-A0A2T7HBP1-F1
#
_cell.length_a   1.000
_cell.length_b   1.000
_cell.length_c   1.000
_cell.angle_alpha   90.00
_cell.angle_beta   90.00
_cell.angle_gamma   90.00
#
_symmetry.space_group_name_H-M   'P 1'
#
loop_
_entity.id
_entity.type
_entity.pdbx_description
1 polymer ?
#
loop_
_entity_poly.entity_id
_entity_poly.type
_entity_poly.pdbx_seq_one_letter_code
_entity_poly.pdbx_strand_id
1 'polypeptide(L)'
;MHRISRSSLQAARGLKTGLHLSAVVTIAMGLAACQQYQTPSDLLFAPGFSTTRQSIPYTYNTPYDCRTFSGSGWKAIASGLVHNFGDQYRISQAGCFKTQSECQAYLSVMHSYIDVPRYMRCSPYTA
;
A
#
# COMPACT_ATOMS: atom_id res chain seq x y z
N MET A 1 -1.74 76.01 -2.14
CA MET A 1 -0.84 74.91 -2.54
C MET A 1 -1.64 73.62 -2.39
N HIS A 2 -1.87 72.68 -3.31
CA HIS A 2 -1.56 72.46 -4.74
C HIS A 2 -2.77 71.70 -5.37
N ARG A 3 -2.70 71.52 -6.68
CA ARG A 3 -3.77 71.22 -7.67
C ARG A 3 -3.78 69.71 -8.02
N ILE A 4 -4.76 69.27 -8.84
CA ILE A 4 -4.72 68.09 -9.77
C ILE A 4 -5.12 66.75 -9.11
N SER A 5 -5.90 65.82 -9.67
CA SER A 5 -6.07 65.43 -11.08
C SER A 5 -7.44 64.81 -11.39
N ARG A 6 -7.93 65.06 -12.61
CA ARG A 6 -8.86 64.16 -13.33
C ARG A 6 -8.18 62.80 -13.54
N SER A 7 -8.97 61.73 -13.66
CA SER A 7 -8.81 60.72 -14.72
C SER A 7 -9.91 59.67 -14.65
N SER A 8 -10.84 59.78 -15.60
CA SER A 8 -11.72 58.71 -16.07
C SER A 8 -10.89 57.63 -16.75
N LEU A 9 -11.05 56.35 -16.36
CA LEU A 9 -10.66 55.19 -17.17
C LEU A 9 -11.68 54.08 -16.87
N GLN A 10 -12.71 54.01 -17.70
CA GLN A 10 -12.82 53.03 -18.78
C GLN A 10 -13.24 51.64 -18.28
N ALA A 11 -14.53 51.40 -18.43
CA ALA A 11 -15.06 50.07 -18.54
C ALA A 11 -14.54 49.40 -19.83
N ALA A 12 -14.26 48.11 -19.68
CA ALA A 12 -14.68 47.04 -20.56
C ALA A 12 -13.61 46.35 -21.42
N ARG A 13 -13.77 45.01 -21.41
CA ARG A 13 -13.49 44.01 -22.45
C ARG A 13 -12.21 43.20 -22.28
N GLY A 14 -12.39 41.96 -21.85
CA GLY A 14 -11.38 40.90 -21.96
C GLY A 14 -11.78 39.54 -21.39
N LEU A 15 -13.07 39.21 -21.32
CA LEU A 15 -13.54 37.88 -20.91
C LEU A 15 -13.69 37.02 -22.16
N LYS A 16 -12.73 36.13 -22.45
CA LYS A 16 -12.83 34.94 -23.34
C LYS A 16 -11.41 34.44 -23.67
N THR A 17 -10.80 33.63 -22.81
CA THR A 17 -9.69 32.70 -23.15
C THR A 17 -9.11 31.93 -21.94
N GLY A 18 -9.66 32.06 -20.73
CA GLY A 18 -9.08 31.42 -19.53
C GLY A 18 -9.72 30.11 -19.05
N LEU A 19 -10.87 29.69 -19.59
CA LEU A 19 -11.72 28.67 -18.95
C LEU A 19 -11.50 27.22 -19.41
N HIS A 20 -10.54 26.95 -20.30
CA HIS A 20 -10.32 25.59 -20.83
C HIS A 20 -9.04 24.91 -20.30
N LEU A 21 -8.15 25.65 -19.64
CA LEU A 21 -6.88 25.10 -19.14
C LEU A 21 -6.99 24.46 -17.75
N SER A 22 -8.02 24.78 -16.98
CA SER A 22 -8.23 24.25 -15.62
C SER A 22 -8.98 22.91 -15.58
N ALA A 23 -9.66 22.50 -16.66
CA ALA A 23 -10.43 21.26 -16.69
C ALA A 23 -9.61 20.01 -17.08
N VAL A 24 -8.45 20.18 -17.72
CA VAL A 24 -7.60 19.04 -18.16
C VAL A 24 -6.67 18.55 -17.04
N VAL A 25 -6.24 19.46 -16.15
CA VAL A 25 -5.27 19.14 -15.09
C VAL A 25 -5.89 18.27 -13.98
N THR A 26 -7.18 18.45 -13.68
CA THR A 26 -7.88 17.66 -12.64
C THR A 26 -8.17 16.23 -13.05
N ILE A 27 -8.37 15.95 -14.35
CA ILE A 27 -8.63 14.59 -14.84
C ILE A 27 -7.36 13.73 -14.77
N ALA A 28 -6.18 14.30 -15.07
CA ALA A 28 -4.91 13.56 -15.03
C ALA A 28 -4.52 13.07 -13.61
N MET A 29 -4.93 13.80 -12.57
CA MET A 29 -4.67 13.39 -11.18
C MET A 29 -5.62 12.29 -10.68
N GLY A 30 -6.81 12.14 -11.28
CA GLY A 30 -7.77 11.10 -10.90
C GLY A 30 -7.38 9.69 -11.37
N LEU A 31 -6.77 9.56 -12.55
CA LEU A 31 -6.35 8.26 -13.09
C LEU A 31 -5.09 7.70 -12.40
N ALA A 32 -4.24 8.54 -11.81
CA ALA A 32 -3.04 8.09 -11.08
C ALA A 32 -3.38 7.37 -9.76
N ALA A 33 -4.55 7.64 -9.16
CA ALA A 33 -4.95 7.01 -7.89
C ALA A 33 -5.50 5.57 -8.07
N CYS A 34 -6.00 5.21 -9.25
CA CYS A 34 -6.58 3.89 -9.50
C CYS A 34 -5.55 2.84 -9.98
N GLN A 35 -4.30 3.25 -10.21
CA GLN A 35 -3.23 2.35 -10.67
C GLN A 35 -2.45 1.70 -9.51
N GLN A 36 -2.87 1.88 -8.25
CA GLN A 36 -2.07 1.47 -7.08
C GLN A 36 -2.07 -0.05 -6.79
N TYR A 37 -2.73 -0.88 -7.60
CA TYR A 37 -2.74 -2.35 -7.45
C TYR A 37 -2.22 -3.00 -8.75
N GLN A 38 -0.92 -2.89 -8.99
CA GLN A 38 -0.30 -3.38 -10.23
C GLN A 38 0.38 -4.74 -10.06
N THR A 39 0.58 -5.23 -8.83
CA THR A 39 1.27 -6.50 -8.59
C THR A 39 0.42 -7.48 -7.77
N PRO A 40 0.53 -8.80 -7.99
CA PRO A 40 -0.14 -9.82 -7.14
C PRO A 40 0.18 -9.66 -5.65
N SER A 41 1.36 -9.13 -5.34
CA SER A 41 1.78 -8.74 -3.99
C SER A 41 0.82 -7.74 -3.35
N ASP A 42 0.34 -6.73 -4.08
CA ASP A 42 -0.53 -5.69 -3.51
C ASP A 42 -1.89 -6.25 -3.04
N LEU A 43 -2.39 -7.30 -3.71
CA LEU A 43 -3.62 -7.99 -3.31
C LEU A 43 -3.39 -8.95 -2.13
N LEU A 44 -2.20 -9.56 -2.05
CA LEU A 44 -1.83 -10.44 -0.93
C LEU A 44 -1.63 -9.66 0.38
N PHE A 45 -1.38 -8.35 0.25
CA PHE A 45 -1.11 -7.42 1.34
C PHE A 45 -2.21 -6.40 1.59
N ALA A 46 -3.35 -6.50 0.89
CA ALA A 46 -4.48 -5.62 1.13
C ALA A 46 -5.02 -5.85 2.56
N PRO A 47 -5.01 -4.83 3.43
CA PRO A 47 -5.42 -4.99 4.81
C PRO A 47 -6.92 -5.34 4.88
N GLY A 48 -7.22 -6.53 5.37
CA GLY A 48 -8.57 -6.95 5.74
C GLY A 48 -8.77 -6.79 7.24
N PHE A 49 -9.92 -6.26 7.66
CA PHE A 49 -10.24 -6.09 9.09
C PHE A 49 -10.59 -7.40 9.81
N SER A 50 -10.87 -8.46 9.05
CA SER A 50 -11.13 -9.78 9.60
C SER A 50 -9.81 -10.44 9.99
N THR A 51 -9.70 -10.84 11.25
CA THR A 51 -8.59 -11.68 11.73
C THR A 51 -8.92 -13.16 11.66
N THR A 52 -10.04 -13.57 11.04
CA THR A 52 -10.42 -14.98 10.92
C THR A 52 -9.33 -15.75 10.17
N ARG A 53 -9.22 -17.06 10.43
CA ARG A 53 -8.10 -17.86 9.95
C ARG A 53 -7.92 -17.83 8.43
N GLN A 54 -9.03 -17.69 7.70
CA GLN A 54 -9.10 -17.64 6.25
C GLN A 54 -8.69 -16.28 5.68
N SER A 55 -8.82 -15.20 6.45
CA SER A 55 -8.42 -13.84 6.03
C SER A 55 -6.96 -13.51 6.35
N ILE A 56 -6.27 -14.34 7.12
CA ILE A 56 -4.84 -14.15 7.40
C ILE A 56 -4.07 -14.51 6.12
N PRO A 57 -3.19 -13.63 5.61
CA PRO A 57 -2.41 -13.88 4.42
C PRO A 57 -1.65 -15.21 4.47
N TYR A 58 -1.75 -15.96 3.37
CA TYR A 58 -1.14 -17.27 3.21
C TYR A 58 -0.29 -17.30 1.94
N THR A 59 0.84 -17.98 2.02
CA THR A 59 1.88 -17.97 0.98
C THR A 59 1.98 -19.29 0.23
N TYR A 60 1.35 -20.37 0.70
CA TYR A 60 1.47 -21.65 0.01
C TYR A 60 0.71 -21.65 -1.31
N ASN A 61 1.26 -22.37 -2.29
CA ASN A 61 0.78 -22.37 -3.67
C ASN A 61 0.75 -20.97 -4.32
N THR A 62 1.53 -20.01 -3.78
CA THR A 62 1.75 -18.70 -4.38
C THR A 62 3.21 -18.58 -4.83
N PRO A 63 3.59 -17.52 -5.58
CA PRO A 63 4.99 -17.26 -5.90
C PRO A 63 5.91 -17.07 -4.68
N TYR A 64 5.34 -16.83 -3.50
CA TYR A 64 6.07 -16.66 -2.23
C TYR A 64 6.16 -17.96 -1.41
N ASP A 65 5.69 -19.09 -1.96
CA ASP A 65 5.80 -20.39 -1.30
C ASP A 65 7.28 -20.80 -1.25
N CYS A 66 7.79 -20.98 -0.03
CA CYS A 66 9.17 -21.42 0.18
C CYS A 66 9.47 -22.82 -0.40
N ARG A 67 8.46 -23.65 -0.70
CA ARG A 67 8.64 -24.98 -1.30
C ARG A 67 8.99 -24.93 -2.79
N THR A 68 8.57 -23.87 -3.48
CA THR A 68 8.81 -23.67 -4.91
C THR A 68 9.79 -22.54 -5.19
N PHE A 69 10.18 -21.79 -4.15
CA PHE A 69 11.21 -20.77 -4.24
C PHE A 69 12.55 -21.37 -4.67
N SER A 70 13.26 -20.69 -5.59
CA SER A 70 14.56 -21.11 -6.08
C SER A 70 15.58 -19.97 -6.00
N GLY A 71 16.84 -20.32 -5.71
CA GLY A 71 17.94 -19.36 -5.59
C GLY A 71 18.00 -18.67 -4.23
N SER A 72 18.73 -17.55 -4.17
CA SER A 72 18.91 -16.75 -2.95
C SER A 72 17.88 -15.63 -2.83
N GLY A 73 17.54 -15.31 -1.59
CA GLY A 73 16.61 -14.25 -1.22
C GLY A 73 16.44 -14.17 0.29
N TRP A 74 15.20 -13.96 0.72
CA TRP A 74 14.84 -13.70 2.12
C TRP A 74 13.64 -14.54 2.52
N LYS A 75 13.68 -15.11 3.72
CA LYS A 75 12.57 -15.83 4.32
C LYS A 75 11.99 -15.03 5.47
N ALA A 76 10.72 -14.69 5.34
CA ALA A 76 9.91 -14.17 6.44
C ALA A 76 9.31 -15.34 7.21
N ILE A 77 9.25 -15.22 8.53
CA ILE A 77 8.43 -16.08 9.38
C ILE A 77 7.67 -15.17 10.32
N ALA A 78 6.34 -15.28 10.30
CA ALA A 78 5.43 -14.57 11.18
C ALA A 78 4.62 -15.59 12.00
N SER A 79 4.86 -15.60 13.31
CA SER A 79 4.18 -16.48 14.24
C SER A 79 3.77 -15.74 15.50
N GLY A 80 2.61 -16.11 16.02
CA GLY A 80 2.06 -15.53 17.23
C GLY A 80 0.68 -16.07 17.56
N LEU A 81 -0.01 -15.35 18.43
CA LEU A 81 -1.40 -15.61 18.78
C LEU A 81 -2.31 -14.58 18.09
N VAL A 82 -3.44 -15.07 17.62
CA VAL A 82 -4.54 -14.29 17.06
C VAL A 82 -5.78 -14.54 17.89
N HIS A 83 -6.50 -13.47 18.20
CA HIS A 83 -7.78 -13.47 18.88
C HIS A 83 -8.85 -13.00 17.89
N ASN A 84 -9.94 -13.74 17.81
CA ASN A 84 -11.06 -13.42 16.94
C ASN A 84 -12.37 -13.72 17.68
N PHE A 85 -13.05 -12.67 18.16
CA PHE A 85 -14.39 -12.75 18.79
C PHE A 85 -14.59 -13.91 19.80
N GLY A 86 -13.57 -14.23 20.60
CA GLY A 86 -13.61 -15.29 21.62
C GLY A 86 -12.76 -16.51 21.30
N ASP A 87 -12.41 -16.72 20.02
CA ASP A 87 -11.46 -17.74 19.61
C ASP A 87 -10.03 -17.24 19.74
N GLN A 88 -9.14 -18.11 20.22
CA GLN A 88 -7.71 -17.86 20.27
C GLN A 88 -6.97 -19.00 19.57
N TYR A 89 -6.10 -18.66 18.63
CA TYR A 89 -5.28 -19.67 17.96
C TYR A 89 -3.89 -19.17 17.61
N ARG A 90 -3.00 -20.14 17.44
CA ARG A 90 -1.63 -19.91 17.00
C ARG A 90 -1.57 -19.96 15.48
N ILE A 91 -0.80 -19.05 14.91
CA ILE A 91 -0.39 -19.10 13.52
C ILE A 91 1.14 -19.16 13.42
N SER A 92 1.61 -19.75 12.34
CA SER A 92 3.01 -19.70 11.93
C SER A 92 3.02 -19.74 10.41
N GLN A 93 3.21 -18.58 9.80
CA GLN A 93 3.28 -18.44 8.35
C GLN A 93 4.71 -18.13 7.94
N ALA A 94 5.10 -18.62 6.77
CA ALA A 94 6.42 -18.37 6.21
C ALA A 94 6.29 -18.00 4.73
N GLY A 95 7.00 -16.96 4.31
CA GLY A 95 7.07 -16.53 2.91
C GLY A 95 8.50 -16.37 2.45
N CYS A 96 8.79 -16.70 1.21
CA CYS A 96 10.10 -16.53 0.61
C CYS A 96 10.05 -15.46 -0.49
N PHE A 97 10.95 -14.48 -0.40
CA PHE A 97 10.95 -13.25 -1.18
C PHE A 97 12.31 -13.04 -1.84
N LYS A 98 12.36 -12.32 -2.96
CA LYS A 98 13.63 -12.02 -3.63
C LYS A 98 14.37 -10.90 -2.94
N THR A 99 13.65 -9.91 -2.42
CA THR A 99 14.23 -8.73 -1.79
C THR A 99 13.97 -8.67 -0.28
N GLN A 100 14.84 -7.98 0.44
CA GLN A 100 14.64 -7.72 1.87
C GLN A 100 13.40 -6.86 2.12
N SER A 101 13.13 -5.89 1.24
CA SER A 101 11.99 -4.98 1.35
C SER A 101 10.66 -5.72 1.25
N GLU A 102 10.51 -6.65 0.30
CA GLU A 102 9.30 -7.47 0.19
C GLU A 102 9.10 -8.34 1.43
N CYS A 103 10.18 -8.91 1.95
CA CYS A 103 10.14 -9.70 3.17
C CYS A 103 9.66 -8.86 4.37
N GLN A 104 10.17 -7.64 4.53
CA GLN A 104 9.76 -6.75 5.62
C GLN A 104 8.32 -6.25 5.44
N ALA A 105 7.90 -5.97 4.20
CA ALA A 105 6.52 -5.60 3.89
C ALA A 105 5.54 -6.72 4.28
N TYR A 106 5.87 -7.97 3.96
CA TYR A 106 5.09 -9.12 4.39
C TYR A 106 4.94 -9.18 5.92
N LEU A 107 6.03 -8.98 6.67
CA LEU A 107 5.97 -8.95 8.14
C LEU A 107 5.13 -7.79 8.66
N SER A 108 5.23 -6.61 8.06
CA SER A 108 4.40 -5.46 8.43
C SER A 108 2.91 -5.76 8.29
N VAL A 109 2.53 -6.45 7.21
CA VAL A 109 1.14 -6.88 7.01
C VAL A 109 0.77 -7.95 8.03
N MET A 110 1.58 -8.99 8.22
CA MET A 110 1.28 -10.03 9.21
C MET A 110 1.15 -9.47 10.63
N HIS A 111 1.84 -8.37 10.95
CA HIS A 111 1.76 -7.72 12.25
C HIS A 111 0.36 -7.15 12.52
N SER A 112 -0.42 -6.76 11.50
CA SER A 112 -1.79 -6.30 11.70
C SER A 112 -2.77 -7.43 12.02
N TYR A 113 -2.39 -8.69 11.78
CA TYR A 113 -3.22 -9.87 12.05
C TYR A 113 -2.85 -10.62 13.33
N ILE A 114 -1.67 -10.34 13.92
CA ILE A 114 -1.14 -11.05 15.08
C ILE A 114 -1.19 -10.14 16.30
N ASP A 115 -2.05 -10.44 17.27
CA ASP A 115 -2.16 -9.64 18.50
C ASP A 115 -0.95 -9.81 19.43
N VAL A 116 -0.42 -11.03 19.52
CA VAL A 116 0.76 -11.33 20.35
C VAL A 116 1.83 -11.98 19.49
N PRO A 117 2.73 -11.18 18.88
CA PRO A 117 3.88 -11.69 18.13
C PRO A 117 4.77 -12.54 19.03
N ARG A 118 5.07 -13.76 18.59
CA ARG A 118 6.10 -14.61 19.22
C ARG A 118 7.39 -14.60 18.44
N TYR A 119 7.29 -14.53 17.13
CA TYR A 119 8.43 -14.56 16.25
C TYR A 119 8.08 -13.90 14.92
N MET A 120 8.74 -12.79 14.62
CA MET A 120 8.57 -12.06 13.38
C MET A 120 9.95 -11.62 12.90
N ARG A 121 10.49 -12.31 11.89
CA ARG A 121 11.78 -11.95 11.34
C ARG A 121 11.91 -12.27 9.87
N CYS A 122 12.74 -11.46 9.22
CA CYS A 122 13.31 -11.74 7.91
C CYS A 122 14.73 -12.22 8.09
N SER A 123 15.11 -13.26 7.36
CA SER A 123 16.48 -13.77 7.35
C SER A 123 16.91 -14.12 5.93
N PRO A 124 18.18 -13.98 5.58
CA PRO A 124 18.69 -14.50 4.32
C PRO A 124 18.34 -15.98 4.16
N TYR A 125 17.95 -16.37 2.96
CA TYR A 125 17.51 -17.72 2.64
C TYR A 125 17.98 -18.11 1.24
N THR A 126 18.48 -19.32 1.12
CA THR A 126 18.82 -19.94 -0.16
C THR A 126 18.17 -21.32 -0.19
N ALA A 127 17.42 -21.59 -1.26
CA ALA A 127 16.72 -22.84 -1.50
C ALA A 127 17.55 -23.82 -2.33
#